data_AF-A0A7W0W9N2-F1
#
_entry.id   AF-A0A7W0W9N2-F1
#
_cell.length_a   1.000
_cell.length_b   1.000
_cell.length_c   1.000
_cell.angle_alpha   90.00
_cell.angle_beta   90.00
_cell.angle_gamma   90.00
#
_symmetry.space_group_name_H-M   'P 1'
#
loop_
_entity.id
_entity.type
_entity.pdbx_description
1 polymer ?
#
loop_
_entity_poly.entity_id
_entity_poly.type
_entity_poly.pdbx_seq_one_letter_code
_entity_poly.pdbx_strand_id
1 'polypeptide(L)'
;MSRLRTLLNIHVAEWTPALLLTLNNAELDGLAQFMGIAKSGTKDAKISRILAAADLRLTLSTVTDQQQLANSSRLKELRAFAQVAGTYRWSTKYGIAGGLLQWRNDCRRRGQEVYHQARQDARTQPIQLMMPIEGA
;
A
#
# COMPACT_ATOMS: atom_id res chain seq x y z
N MET A 1 13.34 -0.99 -18.56
CA MET A 1 12.96 -0.36 -17.26
C MET A 1 11.78 -1.13 -16.67
N SER A 2 11.76 -1.41 -15.37
CA SER A 2 10.62 -2.08 -14.70
C SER A 2 9.37 -1.19 -14.75
N ARG A 3 8.21 -1.77 -15.12
CA ARG A 3 6.92 -1.06 -15.18
C ARG A 3 6.49 -0.52 -13.82
N LEU A 4 6.81 -1.27 -12.76
CA LEU A 4 6.62 -0.83 -11.38
C LEU A 4 7.39 0.45 -11.07
N ARG A 5 8.63 0.59 -11.56
CA ARG A 5 9.42 1.83 -11.36
C ARG A 5 8.77 3.04 -12.02
N THR A 6 8.22 2.87 -13.23
CA THR A 6 7.48 3.94 -13.90
C THR A 6 6.25 4.35 -13.12
N LEU A 7 5.47 3.37 -12.62
CA LEU A 7 4.29 3.65 -11.79
C LEU A 7 4.65 4.41 -10.50
N LEU A 8 5.76 4.05 -9.84
CA LEU A 8 6.19 4.69 -8.60
C LEU A 8 6.63 6.15 -8.78
N ASN A 9 6.92 6.58 -10.01
CA ASN A 9 7.18 7.98 -10.33
C ASN A 9 5.91 8.79 -10.61
N ILE A 10 4.76 8.12 -10.79
CA ILE A 10 3.46 8.77 -10.98
C ILE A 10 2.86 9.06 -9.60
N HIS A 11 2.32 10.26 -9.42
CA HIS A 11 1.65 10.63 -8.18
C HIS A 11 0.49 9.67 -7.89
N VAL A 12 0.35 9.22 -6.64
CA VAL A 12 -0.60 8.15 -6.28
C VAL A 12 -2.06 8.48 -6.60
N ALA A 13 -2.42 9.77 -6.63
CA ALA A 13 -3.76 10.23 -7.04
C ALA A 13 -4.08 10.00 -8.53
N GLU A 14 -3.06 9.79 -9.37
CA GLU A 14 -3.21 9.55 -10.80
C GLU A 14 -3.22 8.06 -11.16
N TRP A 15 -3.14 7.17 -10.17
CA TRP A 15 -3.18 5.74 -10.42
C TRP A 15 -4.56 5.32 -10.92
N THR A 16 -4.57 4.57 -12.02
CA THR A 16 -5.79 4.05 -12.64
C THR A 16 -5.76 2.52 -12.73
N PRO A 17 -6.91 1.86 -12.87
CA PRO A 17 -6.96 0.42 -13.13
C PRO A 17 -6.14 0.02 -14.36
N ALA A 18 -6.18 0.83 -15.44
CA ALA A 18 -5.43 0.59 -16.67
C ALA A 18 -3.92 0.59 -16.44
N LEU A 19 -3.40 1.54 -15.64
CA LEU A 19 -1.98 1.59 -15.28
C LEU A 19 -1.58 0.35 -14.47
N LEU A 20 -2.38 -0.04 -13.48
CA LEU A 20 -2.09 -1.20 -12.63
C LEU A 20 -2.23 -2.54 -13.39
N LEU A 21 -3.09 -2.62 -14.41
CA LEU A 21 -3.22 -3.81 -15.26
C LEU A 21 -1.93 -4.12 -16.03
N THR A 22 -1.08 -3.11 -16.29
CA THR A 22 0.21 -3.31 -16.97
C THR A 22 1.22 -4.10 -16.12
N LEU A 23 1.01 -4.16 -14.81
CA LEU A 23 1.83 -4.92 -13.87
C LEU A 23 1.49 -6.40 -13.91
N ASN A 24 2.49 -7.26 -13.71
CA ASN A 24 2.27 -8.68 -13.48
C ASN A 24 1.82 -8.94 -12.02
N ASN A 25 1.42 -10.18 -11.72
CA ASN A 25 0.91 -10.53 -10.38
C ASN A 25 1.96 -10.35 -9.27
N ALA A 26 3.24 -10.65 -9.55
CA ALA A 26 4.31 -10.50 -8.57
C ALA A 26 4.60 -9.03 -8.27
N GLU A 27 4.54 -8.16 -9.28
CA GLU A 27 4.66 -6.71 -9.12
C GLU A 27 3.48 -6.14 -8.31
N LEU A 28 2.26 -6.62 -8.54
CA LEU A 28 1.10 -6.23 -7.73
C LEU A 28 1.20 -6.74 -6.29
N ASP A 29 1.76 -7.93 -6.07
CA ASP A 29 2.01 -8.47 -4.73
C ASP A 29 3.06 -7.66 -3.98
N GLY A 30 4.16 -7.31 -4.66
CA GLY A 30 5.19 -6.43 -4.12
C GLY A 30 4.63 -5.05 -3.80
N LEU A 31 3.80 -4.48 -4.67
CA LEU A 31 3.15 -3.20 -4.44
C LEU A 31 2.18 -3.24 -3.25
N ALA A 32 1.31 -4.26 -3.17
CA ALA A 32 0.41 -4.43 -2.04
C ALA A 32 1.17 -4.60 -0.72
N GLN A 33 2.25 -5.38 -0.73
CA GLN A 33 3.12 -5.58 0.43
C GLN A 33 3.85 -4.29 0.85
N PHE A 34 4.40 -3.54 -0.12
CA PHE A 34 5.00 -2.23 0.14
C PHE A 34 3.97 -1.22 0.65
N MET A 35 2.73 -1.31 0.18
CA MET A 35 1.63 -0.53 0.74
C MET A 35 1.19 -1.05 2.11
N GLY A 36 1.62 -2.21 2.60
CA GLY A 36 1.20 -2.76 3.89
C GLY A 36 -0.24 -3.29 3.91
N ILE A 37 -0.81 -3.61 2.74
CA ILE A 37 -2.16 -4.16 2.57
C ILE A 37 -2.12 -5.64 2.14
N ALA A 38 -3.26 -6.32 2.18
CA ALA A 38 -3.36 -7.73 1.79
C ALA A 38 -3.09 -7.94 0.28
N LYS A 39 -2.24 -8.93 -0.04
CA LYS A 39 -1.86 -9.31 -1.43
C LYS A 39 -2.62 -10.52 -2.00
N SER A 40 -3.54 -11.11 -1.25
CA SER A 40 -4.30 -12.30 -1.68
C SER A 40 -5.43 -11.97 -2.68
N GLY A 41 -5.85 -12.98 -3.43
CA GLY A 41 -6.98 -12.93 -4.36
C GLY A 41 -6.59 -12.82 -5.83
N THR A 42 -7.59 -12.59 -6.69
CA THR A 42 -7.43 -12.40 -8.14
C THR A 42 -6.70 -11.09 -8.44
N LYS A 43 -6.17 -10.96 -9.67
CA LYS A 43 -5.50 -9.73 -10.13
C LYS A 43 -6.39 -8.50 -9.96
N ASP A 44 -7.64 -8.58 -10.40
CA ASP A 44 -8.59 -7.46 -10.33
C ASP A 44 -8.95 -7.08 -8.88
N ALA A 45 -9.05 -8.08 -8.00
CA ALA A 45 -9.28 -7.84 -6.58
C ALA A 45 -8.09 -7.11 -5.93
N LYS A 46 -6.84 -7.45 -6.31
CA LYS A 46 -5.64 -6.73 -5.85
C LYS A 46 -5.62 -5.30 -6.36
N ILE A 47 -5.90 -5.08 -7.64
CA ILE A 47 -5.95 -3.75 -8.26
C ILE A 47 -6.97 -2.87 -7.54
N SER A 48 -8.19 -3.40 -7.35
CA SER A 48 -9.27 -2.70 -6.65
C SER A 48 -8.86 -2.32 -5.22
N ARG A 49 -8.20 -3.25 -4.51
CA ARG A 49 -7.73 -3.02 -3.14
C ARG A 49 -6.60 -2.00 -3.08
N ILE A 50 -5.67 -2.01 -4.03
CA ILE A 50 -4.58 -1.04 -4.13
C ILE A 50 -5.16 0.36 -4.32
N LEU A 51 -6.08 0.54 -5.27
CA LEU A 51 -6.70 1.83 -5.55
C LEU A 51 -7.53 2.33 -4.36
N ALA A 52 -8.35 1.45 -3.76
CA ALA A 52 -9.14 1.83 -2.60
C ALA A 52 -8.27 2.20 -1.38
N ALA A 53 -7.16 1.49 -1.17
CA ALA A 53 -6.21 1.82 -0.10
C ALA A 53 -5.45 3.13 -0.38
N ALA A 54 -5.09 3.41 -1.64
CA ALA A 54 -4.46 4.64 -2.06
C ALA A 54 -5.39 5.85 -1.81
N ASP A 55 -6.63 5.78 -2.29
CA ASP A 55 -7.64 6.82 -2.12
C ASP A 55 -7.95 7.08 -0.64
N LEU A 56 -8.11 6.01 0.15
CA LEU A 56 -8.32 6.14 1.59
C LEU A 56 -7.14 6.82 2.29
N ARG A 57 -5.90 6.53 1.89
CA ARG A 57 -4.73 7.21 2.46
C ARG A 57 -4.66 8.68 2.08
N LEU A 58 -5.00 9.03 0.86
CA LEU A 58 -5.10 10.43 0.44
C LEU A 58 -6.13 11.17 1.27
N THR A 59 -7.32 10.58 1.43
CA THR A 59 -8.41 11.10 2.27
C THR A 59 -7.96 11.30 3.72
N LEU A 60 -7.21 10.35 4.28
CA LEU A 60 -6.72 10.41 5.66
C LEU A 60 -5.41 11.20 5.81
N SER A 61 -4.78 11.67 4.73
CA SER A 61 -3.39 12.20 4.79
C SER A 61 -3.25 13.48 5.61
N THR A 62 -4.27 14.33 5.59
CA THR A 62 -4.31 15.63 6.28
C THR A 62 -4.85 15.55 7.71
N VAL A 63 -5.32 14.37 8.11
CA VAL A 63 -5.93 14.14 9.42
C VAL A 63 -4.87 13.73 10.43
N THR A 64 -4.71 14.50 11.50
CA THR A 64 -3.70 14.24 12.53
C THR A 64 -4.29 13.60 13.78
N ASP A 65 -5.57 13.85 14.07
CA ASP A 65 -6.24 13.37 15.27
C ASP A 65 -7.60 12.70 14.98
N GLN A 66 -7.99 11.76 15.84
CA GLN A 66 -9.25 11.00 15.69
C GLN A 66 -10.49 11.89 15.87
N GLN A 67 -10.45 12.92 16.71
CA GLN A 67 -11.57 13.84 16.91
C GLN A 67 -11.78 14.68 15.66
N GLN A 68 -10.69 15.13 15.01
CA GLN A 68 -10.77 15.86 13.74
C GLN A 68 -11.53 15.04 12.69
N LEU A 69 -11.17 13.76 12.51
CA LEU A 69 -11.83 12.85 11.57
C LEU A 69 -13.28 12.54 11.96
N ALA A 70 -13.50 12.27 13.24
CA ALA A 70 -14.82 11.99 13.76
C ALA A 70 -15.74 13.20 13.63
N ASN A 71 -15.25 14.43 13.74
CA ASN A 71 -16.07 15.63 13.61
C ASN A 71 -16.32 16.00 12.15
N SER A 72 -15.36 15.80 11.26
CA SER A 72 -15.46 16.17 9.84
C SER A 72 -16.25 15.19 8.97
N SER A 73 -16.39 13.93 9.39
CA SER A 73 -17.02 12.87 8.59
C SER A 73 -18.32 12.38 9.18
N ARG A 74 -19.23 11.87 8.35
CA ARG A 74 -20.46 11.20 8.82
C ARG A 74 -20.14 9.77 9.27
N LEU A 75 -20.92 9.21 10.20
CA LEU A 75 -20.71 7.84 10.68
C LEU A 75 -20.79 6.80 9.53
N LYS A 76 -21.69 7.03 8.57
CA LYS A 76 -21.82 6.19 7.36
C LYS A 76 -20.53 6.17 6.52
N GLU A 77 -19.89 7.33 6.36
CA GLU A 77 -18.62 7.46 5.63
C GLU A 77 -17.49 6.75 6.36
N LEU A 78 -17.38 6.97 7.67
CA LEU A 78 -16.37 6.29 8.50
C LEU A 78 -16.51 4.76 8.44
N ARG A 79 -17.75 4.24 8.41
CA ARG A 79 -17.99 2.80 8.22
C ARG A 79 -17.56 2.30 6.85
N ALA A 80 -17.77 3.09 5.80
CA ALA A 80 -17.31 2.75 4.45
C ALA A 80 -15.77 2.71 4.39
N PHE A 81 -15.11 3.70 4.98
CA PHE A 81 -13.65 3.71 5.12
C PHE A 81 -13.14 2.51 5.92
N ALA A 82 -13.78 2.17 7.04
CA ALA A 82 -13.40 1.02 7.85
C ALA A 82 -13.54 -0.30 7.08
N GLN A 83 -14.58 -0.43 6.27
CA GLN A 83 -14.76 -1.57 5.39
C GLN A 83 -13.63 -1.69 4.35
N VAL A 84 -13.23 -0.58 3.74
CA VAL A 84 -12.09 -0.54 2.81
C VAL A 84 -10.78 -0.92 3.51
N ALA A 85 -10.55 -0.37 4.71
CA ALA A 85 -9.37 -0.66 5.51
C ALA A 85 -9.34 -2.09 6.08
N GLY A 86 -10.49 -2.79 6.09
CA GLY A 86 -10.64 -4.06 6.78
C GLY A 86 -10.58 -3.94 8.31
N THR A 87 -10.91 -2.77 8.85
CA THR A 87 -10.91 -2.50 10.30
C THR A 87 -12.31 -2.67 10.89
N TYR A 88 -12.39 -2.68 12.23
CA TYR A 88 -13.65 -2.88 12.93
C TYR A 88 -14.61 -1.68 12.72
N ARG A 89 -15.74 -1.94 12.06
CA ARG A 89 -16.73 -0.93 11.65
C ARG A 89 -17.93 -0.78 12.59
N TRP A 90 -18.03 -1.62 13.61
CA TRP A 90 -19.17 -1.68 14.54
C TRP A 90 -18.85 -1.03 15.89
N SER A 91 -18.14 0.09 15.87
CA SER A 91 -17.78 0.87 17.06
C SER A 91 -18.44 2.24 17.07
N THR A 92 -18.12 3.03 18.09
CA THR A 92 -18.45 4.45 18.15
C THR A 92 -17.75 5.21 17.01
N LYS A 93 -18.27 6.40 16.68
CA LYS A 93 -17.70 7.26 15.63
C LYS A 93 -16.21 7.52 15.84
N TYR A 94 -15.82 7.81 17.09
CA TYR A 94 -14.43 8.02 17.50
C TYR A 94 -13.60 6.74 17.46
N GLY A 95 -14.16 5.60 17.89
CA GLY A 95 -13.47 4.32 17.81
C GLY A 95 -13.14 3.92 16.37
N ILE A 96 -14.05 4.17 15.42
CA ILE A 96 -13.79 3.94 13.99
C ILE A 96 -12.69 4.88 13.47
N ALA A 97 -12.77 6.18 13.82
CA ALA A 97 -11.76 7.16 13.43
C ALA A 97 -10.36 6.78 13.94
N GLY A 98 -10.25 6.41 15.21
CA GLY A 98 -8.99 5.92 15.80
C GLY A 98 -8.46 4.68 15.08
N GLY A 99 -9.32 3.70 14.80
CA GLY A 99 -8.95 2.50 14.05
C GLY A 99 -8.46 2.78 12.62
N LEU A 100 -9.03 3.79 11.93
CA LEU A 100 -8.58 4.21 10.61
C LEU A 100 -7.20 4.88 10.64
N LEU A 101 -6.95 5.75 11.62
CA LEU A 101 -5.64 6.37 11.79
C LEU A 101 -4.58 5.35 12.17
N GLN A 102 -4.92 4.40 13.05
CA GLN A 102 -4.04 3.30 13.39
C GLN A 102 -3.72 2.44 12.16
N TRP A 103 -4.73 2.06 11.37
CA TRP A 103 -4.53 1.32 10.12
C TRP A 103 -3.59 2.05 9.16
N ARG A 104 -3.75 3.37 8.98
CA ARG A 104 -2.88 4.19 8.14
C ARG A 104 -1.42 4.11 8.62
N ASN A 105 -1.22 4.26 9.93
CA ASN A 105 0.11 4.23 10.54
C ASN A 105 0.74 2.84 10.43
N ASP A 106 -0.02 1.78 10.66
CA ASP A 106 0.42 0.40 10.50
C ASP A 106 0.81 0.07 9.05
N CYS A 107 0.04 0.55 8.07
CA CYS A 107 0.40 0.40 6.67
C CYS A 107 1.75 1.04 6.36
N ARG A 108 2.00 2.26 6.85
CA ARG A 108 3.28 2.96 6.69
C ARG A 108 4.42 2.18 7.34
N ARG A 109 4.23 1.71 8.57
CA ARG A 109 5.22 0.90 9.29
C ARG A 109 5.58 -0.37 8.51
N ARG A 110 4.58 -1.16 8.08
CA ARG A 110 4.81 -2.37 7.28
C ARG A 110 5.52 -2.08 5.96
N GLY A 111 5.17 -0.99 5.28
CA GLY A 111 5.84 -0.57 4.06
C GLY A 111 7.31 -0.22 4.29
N GLN A 112 7.62 0.46 5.39
CA GLN A 112 9.00 0.75 5.80
C GLN A 112 9.77 -0.53 6.11
N GLU A 113 9.18 -1.48 6.84
CA GLU A 113 9.80 -2.78 7.12
C GLU A 113 10.18 -3.52 5.82
N VAL A 114 9.27 -3.55 4.84
CA VAL A 114 9.51 -4.16 3.53
C VAL A 114 10.65 -3.45 2.78
N TYR A 115 10.67 -2.12 2.81
CA TYR A 115 11.76 -1.33 2.21
C TYR A 115 13.11 -1.60 2.88
N HIS A 116 13.15 -1.64 4.22
CA HIS A 116 14.35 -1.93 4.98
C HIS A 116 14.87 -3.34 4.69
N GLN A 117 13.99 -4.33 4.63
CA GLN A 117 14.35 -5.70 4.27
C GLN A 117 14.94 -5.76 2.86
N ALA A 118 14.25 -5.20 1.86
CA ALA A 118 14.74 -5.19 0.49
C ALA A 118 16.11 -4.50 0.35
N ARG A 119 16.33 -3.42 1.12
CA ARG A 119 17.62 -2.72 1.16
C ARG A 119 18.73 -3.53 1.83
N GLN A 120 18.40 -4.30 2.86
CA GLN A 120 19.35 -5.21 3.50
C GLN A 120 19.72 -6.36 2.55
N ASP A 121 18.73 -6.99 1.92
CA ASP A 121 18.94 -8.08 0.95
C ASP A 121 19.80 -7.63 -0.23
N ALA A 122 19.56 -6.42 -0.75
CA ALA A 122 20.38 -5.85 -1.82
C ALA A 122 21.84 -5.59 -1.43
N ARG A 123 22.14 -5.43 -0.13
CA ARG A 123 23.52 -5.25 0.38
C ARG A 123 24.22 -6.58 0.62
N THR A 124 23.47 -7.63 0.95
CA THR A 124 24.00 -8.95 1.30
C THR A 124 24.06 -9.90 0.11
N GLN A 125 23.41 -9.59 -1.01
CA GLN A 125 23.56 -10.36 -2.24
C GLN A 125 25.00 -10.20 -2.79
N PRO A 126 25.77 -11.30 -2.91
CA PRO A 126 27.05 -11.24 -3.59
C PRO A 126 26.81 -10.85 -5.04
N ILE A 127 27.52 -9.82 -5.52
CA ILE A 127 27.65 -9.56 -6.94
C ILE A 127 28.28 -10.84 -7.51
N GLN A 128 27.50 -11.65 -8.23
CA GLN A 128 28.06 -12.71 -9.05
C GLN A 128 28.89 -12.00 -10.13
N LEU A 129 30.17 -11.78 -9.82
CA LEU A 129 31.18 -11.46 -10.80
C LEU A 129 31.23 -12.66 -11.74
N MET A 130 30.55 -12.50 -12.87
CA MET A 130 30.68 -13.38 -14.01
C MET A 130 32.12 -13.22 -14.50
N MET A 131 33.05 -13.99 -13.92
CA MET A 131 34.39 -14.11 -14.47
C MET A 131 34.21 -14.81 -15.82
N PRO A 132 34.64 -14.21 -16.95
CA PRO A 132 34.82 -15.00 -18.14
C PRO A 132 35.89 -16.03 -17.82
N ILE A 133 35.49 -17.31 -17.79
CA ILE A 133 36.45 -18.39 -17.94
C ILE A 133 36.88 -18.31 -19.39
N GLU A 134 37.91 -17.51 -19.67
CA GLU A 134 38.65 -17.60 -20.92
C GLU A 134 39.41 -18.93 -20.86
N GLY A 135 38.81 -19.95 -21.45
CA GLY A 135 39.51 -21.15 -21.86
C GLY A 135 40.02 -20.96 -23.27
N ALA A 136 41.34 -21.02 -23.46
CA ALA A 136 42.08 -21.72 -24.52
C ALA A 136 43.56 -21.34 -24.43
#